data_AF-A0A2V7WZK5-F1
#
_entry.id   AF-A0A2V7WZK5-F1
#
_cell.length_a   1.000
_cell.length_b   1.000
_cell.length_c   1.000
_cell.angle_alpha   90.00
_cell.angle_beta   90.00
_cell.angle_gamma   90.00
#
_symmetry.space_group_name_H-M   'P 1'
#
loop_
_entity.id
_entity.type
_entity.pdbx_description
1 polymer ?
#
loop_
_entity_poly.entity_id
_entity_poly.type
_entity_poly.pdbx_seq_one_letter_code
_entity_poly.pdbx_strand_id
1 'polypeptide(L)'
;MHSKFALCVVLSLASAAFAKEPKPYQTGKLLQMDSVQCGMAEKDAKSFAGEMLGTDSGSKKTRELLCQEYVLQSDHVIYRIRPRDEKHPVLLPVGEQAQFRLQKDKMLLR
;
A
#
# COMPACT_ATOMS: atom_id res chain seq x y z
N MET A 1 0.98 44.35 32.54
CA MET A 1 0.44 42.97 32.38
C MET A 1 0.42 42.48 30.93
N HIS A 2 0.33 43.35 29.92
CA HIS A 2 0.30 42.96 28.50
C HIS A 2 1.59 42.31 27.94
N SER A 3 2.77 42.74 28.41
CA SER A 3 4.07 42.18 27.95
C SER A 3 4.26 40.70 28.32
N LYS A 4 3.79 40.28 29.51
CA LYS A 4 3.84 38.88 29.95
C LYS A 4 2.89 37.99 29.13
N PHE A 5 1.73 38.52 28.74
CA PHE A 5 0.78 37.82 27.87
C PHE A 5 1.32 37.64 26.45
N ALA A 6 1.94 38.68 25.89
CA ALA A 6 2.56 38.61 24.57
C ALA A 6 3.67 37.55 24.51
N LEU A 7 4.50 37.47 25.56
CA LEU A 7 5.57 36.47 25.64
C LEU A 7 5.02 35.03 25.70
N CYS A 8 3.96 34.78 26.48
CA CYS A 8 3.32 33.47 26.55
C CYS A 8 2.68 33.03 25.22
N VAL A 9 2.11 33.96 24.46
CA VAL A 9 1.51 33.66 23.15
C VAL A 9 2.58 33.29 22.11
N VAL A 10 3.73 33.95 22.13
CA VAL A 10 4.84 33.62 21.20
C VAL A 10 5.43 32.24 21.53
N LEU A 11 5.61 31.91 22.82
CA LEU A 11 6.11 30.61 23.26
C LEU A 11 5.15 29.45 22.94
N SER A 12 3.83 29.67 23.04
CA SER A 12 2.84 28.64 22.69
C SER A 12 2.77 28.37 21.18
N LEU A 13 2.90 29.42 20.35
CA LEU A 13 2.96 29.25 18.88
C LEU A 13 4.21 28.48 18.43
N ALA A 14 5.38 28.76 19.03
CA ALA A 14 6.62 28.06 18.70
C ALA A 14 6.54 26.55 18.99
N SER A 15 5.84 26.16 20.06
CA SER A 15 5.65 24.76 20.45
C SER A 15 4.76 23.98 19.47
N ALA A 16 3.80 24.66 18.83
CA ALA A 16 2.92 24.04 17.83
C ALA A 16 3.61 23.78 16.48
N ALA A 17 4.66 24.54 16.14
CA ALA A 17 5.41 24.36 14.90
C ALA A 17 6.27 23.08 14.88
N PHE A 18 6.65 22.56 16.06
CA PHE A 18 7.36 21.27 16.19
C PHE A 18 6.42 20.05 16.18
N ALA A 19 5.12 20.26 16.03
CA ALA A 19 4.17 19.16 16.04
C ALA A 19 4.15 18.47 14.66
N LYS A 20 4.91 17.37 14.57
CA LYS A 20 4.72 16.24 13.65
C LYS A 20 5.52 16.31 12.34
N GLU A 21 6.84 16.26 12.44
CA GLU A 21 7.68 15.90 11.30
C GLU A 21 7.38 14.47 10.83
N PRO A 22 7.26 14.23 9.51
CA PRO A 22 7.08 12.88 8.99
C PRO A 22 8.30 12.01 9.32
N LYS A 23 8.07 10.72 9.55
CA LYS A 23 9.16 9.76 9.78
C LYS A 23 10.18 9.85 8.62
N PRO A 24 11.49 9.81 8.92
CA PRO A 24 12.52 9.88 7.90
C PRO A 24 12.39 8.70 6.93
N TYR A 25 12.87 8.91 5.69
CA TYR A 25 13.01 7.83 4.74
C TYR A 25 14.13 6.89 5.20
N GLN A 26 13.87 5.60 5.05
CA GLN A 26 14.80 4.51 5.23
C GLN A 26 15.18 3.97 3.85
N THR A 27 16.29 3.25 3.79
CA THR A 27 16.74 2.61 2.56
C THR A 27 16.59 1.09 2.72
N GLY A 28 16.19 0.43 1.65
CA GLY A 28 16.16 -1.03 1.59
C GLY A 28 16.39 -1.51 0.17
N LYS A 29 16.73 -2.79 0.01
CA LYS A 29 16.91 -3.43 -1.29
C LYS A 29 15.69 -4.25 -1.66
N LEU A 30 15.21 -4.11 -2.88
CA LEU A 30 14.19 -4.99 -3.44
C LEU A 30 14.86 -6.30 -3.85
N LEU A 31 14.56 -7.39 -3.15
CA LEU A 31 15.22 -8.67 -3.37
C LEU A 31 14.54 -9.49 -4.46
N GLN A 32 13.21 -9.57 -4.43
CA GLN A 32 12.44 -10.40 -5.34
C GLN A 32 11.00 -9.90 -5.50
N MET A 33 10.36 -10.39 -6.56
CA MET A 33 8.94 -10.26 -6.83
C MET A 33 8.35 -11.67 -6.95
N ASP A 34 7.37 -11.97 -6.11
CA ASP A 34 6.65 -13.24 -6.06
C ASP A 34 5.20 -13.07 -6.56
N SER A 35 4.65 -14.13 -7.14
CA SER A 35 3.22 -14.22 -7.48
C SER A 35 2.52 -15.07 -6.42
N VAL A 36 1.69 -14.44 -5.59
CA VAL A 36 1.07 -15.08 -4.43
C VAL A 36 -0.45 -15.10 -4.57
N GLN A 37 -1.09 -16.18 -4.11
CA GLN A 37 -2.54 -16.24 -4.03
C GLN A 37 -3.04 -15.16 -3.07
N CYS A 38 -3.92 -14.29 -3.55
CA CYS A 38 -4.41 -13.13 -2.80
C CYS A 38 -5.93 -13.00 -2.78
N GLY A 39 -6.66 -13.80 -3.56
CA GLY A 39 -8.11 -13.77 -3.57
C GLY A 39 -8.71 -14.83 -4.49
N MET A 40 -10.03 -14.82 -4.60
CA MET A 40 -10.80 -15.67 -5.49
C MET A 40 -11.64 -14.80 -6.42
N ALA A 41 -11.54 -15.01 -7.73
CA ALA A 41 -12.46 -14.44 -8.69
C ALA A 41 -13.64 -15.40 -8.86
N GLU A 42 -14.79 -15.05 -8.28
CA GLU A 42 -16.07 -15.57 -8.73
C GLU A 42 -16.48 -14.79 -9.98
N LYS A 43 -16.63 -15.46 -11.12
CA LYS A 43 -17.30 -14.85 -12.27
C LYS A 43 -18.78 -14.71 -11.93
N ASP A 44 -19.21 -13.54 -11.46
CA ASP A 44 -20.61 -13.12 -11.54
C ASP A 44 -20.94 -12.82 -13.01
N ALA A 45 -21.11 -13.88 -13.79
CA ALA A 45 -21.74 -13.82 -15.11
C ALA A 45 -23.27 -13.87 -14.96
N LYS A 46 -23.83 -12.86 -14.31
CA LYS A 46 -25.25 -12.45 -14.38
C LYS A 46 -25.22 -10.93 -14.24
N SER A 47 -25.73 -10.10 -15.15
CA SER A 47 -26.58 -10.33 -16.30
C SER A 47 -26.63 -9.02 -17.09
N PHE A 48 -25.72 -8.80 -18.04
CA PHE A 48 -25.89 -7.78 -19.07
C PHE A 48 -26.37 -8.49 -20.32
N ALA A 49 -27.67 -8.42 -20.57
CA ALA A 49 -28.38 -8.79 -21.79
C ALA A 49 -28.15 -10.21 -22.36
N GLY A 50 -29.10 -11.10 -22.06
CA GLY A 50 -29.70 -12.09 -22.96
C GLY A 50 -28.79 -12.92 -23.87
N GLU A 51 -28.59 -14.18 -23.50
CA GLU A 51 -28.61 -15.27 -24.49
C GLU A 51 -29.08 -16.57 -23.82
N MET A 52 -30.29 -16.95 -24.23
CA MET A 52 -30.81 -18.32 -24.37
C MET A 52 -30.77 -19.25 -23.13
N LEU A 53 -31.94 -19.38 -22.49
CA LEU A 53 -32.28 -20.42 -21.53
C LEU A 53 -32.08 -21.82 -22.14
N GLY A 54 -31.13 -22.58 -21.59
CA GLY A 54 -31.03 -24.03 -21.84
C GLY A 54 -29.82 -24.63 -21.14
N THR A 55 -30.06 -25.32 -20.02
CA THR A 55 -29.26 -26.45 -19.44
C THR A 55 -27.74 -26.22 -19.29
N ASP A 56 -27.09 -26.35 -18.14
CA ASP A 56 -27.07 -27.49 -17.24
C ASP A 56 -26.13 -27.13 -16.05
N SER A 57 -26.32 -27.77 -14.90
CA SER A 57 -25.40 -27.91 -13.76
C SER A 57 -24.35 -26.80 -13.45
N GLY A 58 -24.47 -26.19 -12.26
CA GLY A 58 -23.57 -25.16 -11.76
C GLY A 58 -22.09 -25.57 -11.71
N SER A 59 -21.30 -25.05 -12.65
CA SER A 59 -19.85 -24.96 -12.54
C SER A 59 -19.49 -23.51 -12.16
N LYS A 60 -19.47 -23.21 -10.86
CA LYS A 60 -18.77 -22.03 -10.34
C LYS A 60 -17.28 -22.21 -10.64
N LYS A 61 -16.79 -21.65 -11.75
CA LYS A 61 -15.34 -21.56 -12.02
C LYS A 61 -14.76 -20.47 -11.12
N THR A 62 -14.55 -20.79 -9.85
CA THR A 62 -13.78 -19.97 -8.91
C THR A 62 -12.32 -20.04 -9.36
N ARG A 63 -11.79 -18.93 -9.89
CA ARG A 63 -10.38 -18.85 -10.31
C ARG A 63 -9.59 -18.17 -9.20
N GLU A 64 -8.53 -18.81 -8.74
CA GLU A 64 -7.59 -18.19 -7.80
C GLU A 64 -6.95 -16.95 -8.45
N LEU A 65 -6.99 -15.83 -7.72
CA LEU A 65 -6.33 -14.59 -8.10
C LEU A 65 -4.92 -14.58 -7.53
N LEU A 66 -3.95 -14.29 -8.39
CA LEU A 66 -2.56 -14.13 -8.04
C LEU A 66 -2.19 -12.65 -8.05
N CYS A 67 -1.60 -12.16 -6.95
CA CYS A 67 -1.13 -10.80 -6.81
C CYS A 67 0.40 -10.75 -6.79
N GLN A 68 0.94 -9.60 -7.15
CA GLN A 68 2.36 -9.33 -7.03
C GLN A 68 2.71 -8.98 -5.58
N GLU A 69 3.70 -9.66 -5.02
CA GLU A 69 4.28 -9.36 -3.73
C GLU A 69 5.78 -9.11 -3.90
N TYR A 70 6.31 -8.06 -3.29
CA TYR A 70 7.73 -7.74 -3.31
C TYR A 70 8.35 -7.94 -1.94
N VAL A 71 9.59 -8.42 -1.93
CA VAL A 71 10.39 -8.54 -0.71
C VAL A 71 11.38 -7.38 -0.66
N LEU A 72 11.23 -6.52 0.35
CA LEU A 72 12.11 -5.40 0.61
C LEU A 72 12.91 -5.68 1.90
N GLN A 73 14.22 -5.77 1.78
CA GLN A 73 15.12 -5.95 2.92
C GLN A 73 15.71 -4.61 3.36
N SER A 74 15.43 -4.20 4.59
CA SER A 74 16.18 -3.15 5.29
C SER A 74 17.20 -3.77 6.25
N ASP A 75 17.95 -2.92 6.96
CA ASP A 75 19.02 -3.32 7.88
C ASP A 75 18.56 -4.32 8.97
N HIS A 76 17.30 -4.24 9.40
CA HIS A 76 16.77 -5.01 10.53
C HIS A 76 15.48 -5.77 10.23
N VAL A 77 14.80 -5.49 9.11
CA VAL A 77 13.48 -6.02 8.83
C VAL A 77 13.35 -6.41 7.36
N ILE A 78 12.74 -7.56 7.11
CA ILE A 78 12.32 -7.97 5.77
C ILE A 78 10.82 -7.72 5.66
N TYR A 79 10.44 -6.84 4.74
CA TYR A 79 9.05 -6.50 4.46
C TYR A 79 8.55 -7.28 3.25
N ARG A 80 7.32 -7.78 3.35
CA ARG A 80 6.52 -8.28 2.22
C ARG A 80 5.49 -7.22 1.87
N ILE A 81 5.63 -6.58 0.72
CA ILE A 81 4.81 -5.44 0.32
C ILE A 81 4.03 -5.77 -0.94
N ARG A 82 2.78 -5.28 -1.02
CA ARG A 82 1.91 -5.45 -2.19
C ARG A 82 1.49 -4.08 -2.73
N PRO A 83 1.36 -3.92 -4.06
CA PRO A 83 0.77 -2.73 -4.64
C PRO A 83 -0.64 -2.50 -4.08
N ARG A 84 -0.96 -1.24 -3.76
CA ARG A 84 -2.30 -0.89 -3.27
C ARG A 84 -3.31 -0.74 -4.41
N ASP A 85 -2.84 -0.29 -5.57
CA ASP A 85 -3.65 -0.25 -6.79
C ASP A 85 -3.42 -1.55 -7.57
N GLU A 86 -4.44 -2.40 -7.59
CA GLU A 86 -4.43 -3.66 -8.35
C GLU A 86 -4.74 -3.44 -9.84
N LYS A 87 -5.29 -2.29 -10.23
CA LYS A 87 -5.66 -2.01 -11.62
C LYS A 87 -4.45 -1.60 -12.46
N HIS A 88 -3.55 -0.80 -11.88
CA HIS A 88 -2.35 -0.32 -12.56
C HIS A 88 -1.11 -0.48 -11.65
N PRO A 89 -0.71 -1.72 -11.32
CA PRO A 89 0.44 -1.94 -10.47
C PRO A 89 1.70 -1.46 -11.19
N VAL A 90 2.42 -0.52 -10.57
CA VAL A 90 3.75 -0.11 -11.02
C VAL A 90 4.74 -1.22 -10.67
N LEU A 91 5.50 -1.68 -11.65
CA LEU A 91 6.58 -2.64 -11.43
C LEU A 91 7.73 -1.97 -10.71
N LEU A 92 8.19 -2.57 -9.62
CA LEU A 92 9.35 -2.08 -8.87
C LEU A 92 10.63 -2.75 -9.39
N PRO A 93 11.75 -2.01 -9.51
CA PRO A 93 13.00 -2.56 -10.03
C PRO A 93 13.63 -3.51 -9.00
N VAL A 94 13.51 -4.82 -9.23
CA VAL A 94 14.14 -5.86 -8.40
C VAL A 94 15.66 -5.78 -8.54
N GLY A 95 16.38 -5.90 -7.43
CA GLY A 95 17.83 -5.79 -7.35
C GLY A 95 18.32 -4.39 -6.96
N GLU A 96 17.46 -3.37 -7.08
CA GLU A 96 17.81 -1.98 -6.80
C GLU A 96 17.51 -1.56 -5.35
N GLN A 97 18.12 -0.45 -4.94
CA GLN A 97 17.79 0.22 -3.69
C GLN A 97 16.53 1.06 -3.85
N ALA A 98 15.66 1.02 -2.83
CA ALA A 98 14.45 1.83 -2.75
C ALA A 98 14.47 2.62 -1.44
N GLN A 99 14.10 3.91 -1.52
CA GLN A 99 13.84 4.71 -0.34
C GLN A 99 12.38 4.55 0.04
N PHE A 100 12.12 4.30 1.32
CA PHE A 100 10.77 4.11 1.81
C PHE A 100 10.52 4.77 3.15
N ARG A 101 9.27 5.12 3.42
CA ARG A 101 8.83 5.49 4.77
C ARG A 101 7.50 4.82 5.09
N LEU A 102 7.33 4.48 6.36
CA LEU A 102 6.08 3.96 6.87
C LEU A 102 5.17 5.12 7.30
N GLN A 103 4.03 5.27 6.62
CA GLN A 103 3.02 6.25 6.94
C GLN A 103 1.69 5.54 7.21
N LYS A 104 1.29 5.49 8.49
CA LYS A 104 0.13 4.74 8.98
C LYS A 104 0.23 3.25 8.59
N ASP A 105 -0.67 2.80 7.72
CA ASP A 105 -0.85 1.44 7.20
C ASP A 105 -0.13 1.21 5.87
N LYS A 106 0.66 2.18 5.38
CA LYS A 106 1.24 2.16 4.04
C LYS A 106 2.73 2.39 4.06
N MET A 107 3.40 1.72 3.12
CA MET A 107 4.77 2.04 2.75
C MET A 107 4.74 2.96 1.53
N LEU A 108 5.36 4.14 1.67
CA LEU A 108 5.57 5.05 0.55
C LEU A 108 6.98 4.85 0.02
N LEU A 109 7.08 4.48 -1.24
CA LEU A 109 8.34 4.33 -1.98
C LEU A 109 8.66 5.62 -2.74
N ARG A 110 9.94 5.94 -2.85
CA ARG A 110 10.47 7.08 -3.61
C ARG A 110 11.56 6.63 -4.57
#